data_AF-A0A7K3EGZ9-F1
#
_entry.id   AF-A0A7K3EGZ9-F1
#
_cell.length_a   1.000
_cell.length_b   1.000
_cell.length_c   1.000
_cell.angle_alpha   90.00
_cell.angle_beta   90.00
_cell.angle_gamma   90.00
#
_symmetry.space_group_name_H-M   'P 1'
#
loop_
_entity.id
_entity.type
_entity.pdbx_description
1 polymer ?
#
loop_
_entity_poly.entity_id
_entity_poly.type
_entity_poly.pdbx_seq_one_letter_code
_entity_poly.pdbx_strand_id
1 'polypeptide(L)'
;MSTFVQQLPALLGVVIGALGSYLVVMRGEQVRFRRERETRWEERRLAVYADWARAVKQSVTLTYRVAAHLGNDPHPHPLSPEEAAPLMAEATTARDPSGEALLLLGSPEVVERARAWVVTVMGMEEFLRAGTRDPGAWQSLLERQRAGRDAYYAAVREDLALPPGHSGRWQLRPASAAGLTGTTPPSAPPSAPAPTPRT
;
A
#
# COMPACT_ATOMS: atom_id res chain seq x y z
N MET A 1 -15.46 -54.35 -58.59
CA MET A 1 -15.91 -53.14 -57.85
C MET A 1 -15.90 -53.45 -56.35
N SER A 2 -14.81 -53.16 -55.62
CA SER A 2 -14.78 -53.28 -54.13
C SER A 2 -13.59 -52.55 -53.47
N THR A 3 -12.88 -51.68 -54.18
CA THR A 3 -11.75 -50.90 -53.62
C THR A 3 -12.22 -49.82 -52.66
N PHE A 4 -13.42 -49.26 -52.87
CA PHE A 4 -14.00 -48.23 -52.00
C PHE A 4 -14.33 -48.77 -50.60
N VAL A 5 -14.94 -49.96 -50.51
CA VAL A 5 -15.30 -50.58 -49.22
C VAL A 5 -14.05 -50.98 -48.42
N GLN A 6 -12.96 -51.37 -49.09
CA GLN A 6 -11.66 -51.64 -48.45
C GLN A 6 -10.94 -50.37 -47.96
N GLN A 7 -11.25 -49.20 -48.50
CA GLN A 7 -10.63 -47.92 -48.13
C GLN A 7 -11.40 -47.17 -47.03
N LEU A 8 -12.64 -47.55 -46.74
CA LEU A 8 -13.46 -46.95 -45.68
C LEU A 8 -12.77 -46.97 -44.30
N PRO A 9 -12.11 -48.06 -43.85
CA PRO A 9 -11.43 -48.07 -42.55
C PRO A 9 -10.29 -47.04 -42.47
N ALA A 10 -9.54 -46.85 -43.56
CA ALA A 10 -8.46 -45.89 -43.63
C ALA A 10 -8.98 -44.45 -43.61
N LEU A 11 -10.05 -44.17 -44.37
CA LEU A 11 -10.72 -42.87 -44.38
C LEU A 11 -11.31 -42.52 -43.00
N LEU A 12 -11.95 -43.49 -42.34
CA LEU A 12 -12.44 -43.35 -40.97
C LEU A 12 -11.30 -43.01 -40.00
N GLY A 13 -10.16 -43.69 -40.09
CA GLY A 13 -8.98 -43.41 -39.28
C GLY A 13 -8.46 -41.98 -39.45
N VAL A 14 -8.43 -41.46 -40.68
CA VAL A 14 -8.00 -40.09 -40.97
C VAL A 14 -9.00 -39.06 -40.44
N VAL A 15 -10.31 -39.29 -40.60
CA VAL A 15 -11.34 -38.39 -40.07
C VAL A 15 -11.30 -38.36 -38.55
N ILE A 16 -11.19 -39.52 -37.89
CA ILE A 16 -11.07 -39.61 -36.43
C ILE A 16 -9.77 -38.95 -35.96
N GLY A 17 -8.65 -39.17 -36.66
CA GLY A 17 -7.37 -38.54 -36.37
C GLY A 17 -7.42 -37.02 -36.47
N ALA A 18 -8.00 -36.50 -37.56
CA ALA A 18 -8.18 -35.06 -37.77
C ALA A 18 -9.10 -34.43 -36.72
N LEU A 19 -10.20 -35.09 -36.38
CA LEU A 19 -11.14 -34.62 -35.36
C LEU A 19 -10.50 -34.65 -33.96
N GLY A 20 -9.74 -35.69 -33.65
CA GLY A 20 -8.97 -35.81 -32.41
C GLY A 20 -7.91 -34.71 -32.29
N SER A 21 -7.13 -34.46 -33.35
CA SER A 21 -6.16 -33.38 -33.40
C SER A 21 -6.82 -32.00 -33.23
N TYR A 22 -7.95 -31.75 -33.89
CA TYR A 22 -8.69 -30.49 -33.75
C TYR A 22 -9.18 -30.25 -32.32
N LEU A 23 -9.76 -31.27 -31.67
CA LEU A 23 -10.24 -31.15 -30.29
C LEU A 23 -9.11 -30.91 -29.28
N VAL A 24 -7.96 -31.56 -29.48
CA VAL A 24 -6.76 -31.35 -28.65
C VAL A 24 -6.24 -29.91 -28.78
N VAL A 25 -6.16 -29.40 -30.01
CA VAL A 25 -5.72 -28.02 -30.28
C VAL A 25 -6.68 -27.00 -29.67
N MET A 26 -7.98 -27.14 -29.93
CA MET A 26 -9.00 -26.22 -29.38
C MET A 26 -9.02 -26.18 -27.86
N ARG A 27 -8.82 -27.33 -27.20
CA ARG A 27 -8.77 -27.41 -25.73
C ARG A 27 -7.49 -26.77 -25.18
N GLY A 28 -6.36 -26.92 -25.87
CA GLY A 28 -5.10 -26.25 -25.54
C GLY A 28 -5.22 -24.72 -25.66
N GLU A 29 -5.85 -24.23 -26.73
CA GLU A 29 -6.11 -22.81 -26.93
C GLU A 29 -7.04 -22.24 -25.86
N GLN A 30 -8.14 -22.93 -25.52
CA GLN A 30 -9.03 -22.48 -24.45
C GLN A 30 -8.35 -22.40 -23.07
N VAL A 31 -7.44 -23.33 -22.75
CA VAL A 31 -6.66 -23.28 -21.50
C VAL A 31 -5.66 -22.13 -21.53
N ARG A 32 -5.01 -21.90 -22.68
CA ARG A 32 -4.07 -20.78 -22.87
C ARG A 32 -4.77 -19.42 -22.78
N PHE A 33 -5.89 -19.24 -23.47
CA PHE A 33 -6.71 -18.02 -23.40
C PHE A 33 -7.25 -17.75 -22.00
N ARG A 34 -7.60 -18.80 -21.24
CA ARG A 34 -8.05 -18.63 -19.86
C ARG A 34 -6.92 -18.14 -18.95
N ARG A 35 -5.73 -18.73 -19.05
CA ARG A 35 -4.54 -18.30 -18.30
C ARG A 35 -4.12 -16.87 -18.64
N GLU A 36 -4.05 -16.52 -19.93
CA GLU A 36 -3.70 -15.16 -20.37
C GLU A 36 -4.74 -14.12 -19.91
N ARG A 37 -6.03 -14.51 -19.81
CA ARG A 37 -7.08 -13.66 -19.26
C ARG A 37 -6.98 -13.54 -17.73
N GLU A 38 -6.71 -14.64 -17.02
CA GLU A 38 -6.52 -14.67 -15.57
C GLU A 38 -5.38 -13.75 -15.15
N THR A 39 -4.21 -13.84 -15.81
CA THR A 39 -3.06 -12.97 -15.51
C THR A 39 -3.38 -11.48 -15.73
N ARG A 40 -4.04 -11.12 -16.84
CA ARG A 40 -4.43 -9.71 -17.10
C ARG A 40 -5.46 -9.20 -16.10
N TRP A 41 -6.33 -10.08 -15.60
CA TRP A 41 -7.32 -9.73 -14.59
C TRP A 41 -6.66 -9.50 -13.22
N GLU A 42 -5.69 -10.33 -12.84
CA GLU A 42 -4.88 -10.14 -11.63
C GLU A 42 -4.07 -8.85 -11.68
N GLU A 43 -3.39 -8.57 -12.80
CA GLU A 43 -2.61 -7.33 -12.99
C GLU A 43 -3.49 -6.08 -12.86
N ARG A 44 -4.69 -6.10 -13.45
CA ARG A 44 -5.65 -4.99 -13.35
C ARG A 44 -6.16 -4.81 -11.92
N ARG A 45 -6.50 -5.90 -11.23
CA ARG A 45 -6.92 -5.83 -9.83
C ARG A 45 -5.82 -5.29 -8.93
N LEU A 46 -4.58 -5.76 -9.10
CA LEU A 46 -3.44 -5.25 -8.36
C LEU A 46 -3.25 -3.74 -8.57
N ALA A 47 -3.37 -3.26 -9.81
CA ALA A 47 -3.29 -1.84 -10.11
C ALA A 47 -4.37 -1.04 -9.38
N VAL A 48 -5.63 -1.48 -9.47
CA VAL A 48 -6.77 -0.87 -8.76
C VAL A 48 -6.55 -0.82 -7.25
N TYR A 49 -6.11 -1.94 -6.67
CA TYR A 49 -5.86 -2.03 -5.23
C TYR A 49 -4.72 -1.12 -4.78
N ALA A 50 -3.67 -0.99 -5.59
CA ALA A 50 -2.55 -0.11 -5.31
C ALA A 50 -2.92 1.37 -5.45
N ASP A 51 -3.73 1.72 -6.47
CA ASP A 51 -4.17 3.09 -6.72
C ASP A 51 -5.09 3.58 -5.60
N TRP A 52 -6.04 2.75 -5.15
CA TRP A 52 -6.86 3.05 -3.98
C TRP A 52 -6.02 3.27 -2.72
N ALA A 53 -5.07 2.38 -2.44
CA ALA A 53 -4.18 2.50 -1.29
C ALA A 53 -3.37 3.81 -1.32
N ARG A 54 -2.92 4.21 -2.51
CA ARG A 54 -2.19 5.47 -2.72
C ARG A 54 -3.06 6.68 -2.41
N ALA A 55 -4.29 6.72 -2.93
CA ALA A 55 -5.23 7.81 -2.71
C ALA A 55 -5.57 7.99 -1.21
N VAL A 56 -5.86 6.89 -0.51
CA VAL A 56 -6.15 6.95 0.93
C VAL A 56 -4.89 7.36 1.73
N LYS A 57 -3.70 6.89 1.35
CA LYS A 57 -2.44 7.27 2.02
C LYS A 57 -2.12 8.75 1.86
N GLN A 58 -2.47 9.38 0.73
CA GLN A 58 -2.32 10.83 0.56
C GLN A 58 -3.17 11.60 1.58
N SER A 59 -4.43 11.21 1.75
CA SER A 59 -5.33 11.78 2.76
C SER A 59 -4.75 11.61 4.17
N VAL A 60 -4.33 10.39 4.51
CA VAL A 60 -3.69 10.09 5.80
C VAL A 60 -2.46 10.96 6.05
N THR A 61 -1.59 11.15 5.04
CA THR A 61 -0.39 12.00 5.17
C THR A 61 -0.74 13.44 5.53
N LEU A 62 -1.76 14.01 4.89
CA LEU A 62 -2.22 15.37 5.20
C LEU A 62 -2.76 15.44 6.63
N THR A 63 -3.54 14.46 7.06
CA THR A 63 -4.09 14.44 8.43
C THR A 63 -3.00 14.43 9.50
N TYR A 64 -1.89 13.68 9.31
CA TYR A 64 -0.75 13.72 10.24
C TYR A 64 -0.13 15.13 10.35
N ARG A 65 0.03 15.84 9.23
CA ARG A 65 0.62 17.18 9.21
C ARG A 65 -0.26 18.22 9.91
N VAL A 66 -1.58 18.14 9.70
CA VAL A 66 -2.54 19.00 10.39
C VAL A 66 -2.64 18.67 11.88
N ALA A 67 -2.64 17.38 12.23
CA ALA A 67 -2.59 16.93 13.62
C ALA A 67 -1.37 17.48 14.35
N ALA A 68 -0.20 17.52 13.69
CA ALA A 68 1.00 18.10 14.27
C ALA A 68 0.90 19.61 14.48
N HIS A 69 0.29 20.35 13.54
CA HIS A 69 0.00 21.76 13.76
C HIS A 69 -0.92 22.00 14.96
N LEU A 70 -1.89 21.11 15.19
CA LEU A 70 -2.80 21.18 16.34
C LEU A 70 -2.21 20.64 17.65
N GLY A 71 -0.97 20.12 17.63
CA GLY A 71 -0.30 19.55 18.80
C GLY A 71 -0.73 18.11 19.16
N ASN A 72 -1.44 17.42 18.26
CA ASN A 72 -1.90 16.05 18.47
C ASN A 72 -0.86 14.98 18.04
N ASP A 73 0.08 15.33 17.16
CA ASP A 73 1.04 14.40 16.55
C ASP A 73 2.47 15.00 16.48
N PRO A 74 3.54 14.21 16.62
CA PRO A 74 4.93 14.72 16.53
C PRO A 74 5.46 14.86 15.09
N HIS A 75 4.61 14.91 14.06
CA HIS A 75 5.05 14.98 12.66
C HIS A 75 6.01 16.18 12.40
N PRO A 76 7.17 15.97 11.74
CA PRO A 76 8.23 16.99 11.63
C PRO A 76 7.87 18.17 10.71
N HIS A 77 6.84 18.02 9.88
CA HIS A 77 6.42 19.02 8.89
C HIS A 77 4.95 19.41 9.07
N PRO A 78 4.62 20.13 10.16
CA PRO A 78 3.24 20.55 10.43
C PRO A 78 2.69 21.41 9.28
N LEU A 79 1.38 21.37 9.11
CA LEU A 79 0.65 22.15 8.11
C LEU A 79 -0.61 22.72 8.77
N SER A 80 -0.89 24.02 8.61
CA SER A 80 -2.10 24.60 9.21
C SER A 80 -3.38 24.05 8.56
N PRO A 81 -4.53 24.04 9.27
CA PRO A 81 -5.81 23.64 8.68
C PRO A 81 -6.17 24.45 7.42
N GLU A 82 -5.86 25.73 7.39
CA GLU A 82 -6.13 26.63 6.26
C GLU A 82 -5.30 26.27 5.03
N GLU A 83 -4.00 26.02 5.21
CA GLU A 83 -3.11 25.58 4.12
C GLU A 83 -3.44 24.15 3.65
N ALA A 84 -3.92 23.30 4.56
CA ALA A 84 -4.26 21.92 4.26
C ALA A 84 -5.61 21.78 3.53
N ALA A 85 -6.56 22.69 3.76
CA ALA A 85 -7.91 22.62 3.22
C ALA A 85 -7.97 22.36 1.69
N PRO A 86 -7.28 23.12 0.82
CA PRO A 86 -7.29 22.86 -0.62
C PRO A 86 -6.67 21.49 -0.97
N LEU A 87 -5.60 21.08 -0.28
CA LEU A 87 -4.93 19.80 -0.51
C LEU A 87 -5.81 18.61 -0.07
N MET A 88 -6.56 18.76 1.02
CA MET A 88 -7.50 17.75 1.49
C MET A 88 -8.71 17.62 0.57
N ALA A 89 -9.20 18.73 0.01
CA ALA A 89 -10.27 18.71 -0.99
C ALA A 89 -9.81 18.02 -2.29
N GLU A 90 -8.59 18.31 -2.75
CA GLU A 90 -7.98 17.65 -3.90
C GLU A 90 -7.80 16.14 -3.64
N ALA A 91 -7.25 15.76 -2.48
CA ALA A 91 -7.07 14.35 -2.11
C ALA A 91 -8.40 13.59 -2.01
N THR A 92 -9.46 14.24 -1.53
CA THR A 92 -10.81 13.68 -1.49
C THR A 92 -11.33 13.42 -2.90
N THR A 93 -11.22 14.41 -3.79
CA THR A 93 -11.67 14.29 -5.19
C THR A 93 -10.86 13.23 -5.95
N ALA A 94 -9.54 13.18 -5.73
CA ALA A 94 -8.65 12.21 -6.37
C ALA A 94 -8.93 10.76 -5.94
N ARG A 95 -9.62 10.56 -4.81
CA ARG A 95 -10.00 9.23 -4.33
C ARG A 95 -11.12 8.61 -5.18
N ASP A 96 -12.03 9.42 -5.73
CA ASP A 96 -13.24 8.94 -6.39
C ASP A 96 -12.96 7.99 -7.57
N PRO A 97 -12.09 8.31 -8.55
CA PRO A 97 -11.83 7.40 -9.67
C PRO A 97 -11.26 6.05 -9.22
N SER A 98 -10.38 6.06 -8.22
CA SER A 98 -9.82 4.83 -7.66
C SER A 98 -10.84 4.03 -6.84
N GLY A 99 -11.79 4.71 -6.20
CA GLY A 99 -12.90 4.10 -5.47
C GLY A 99 -13.90 3.44 -6.40
N GLU A 100 -14.28 4.11 -7.48
CA GLU A 100 -15.15 3.54 -8.51
C GLU A 100 -14.52 2.31 -9.17
N ALA A 101 -13.24 2.38 -9.53
CA ALA A 101 -12.52 1.25 -10.08
C ALA A 101 -12.46 0.07 -9.09
N LEU A 102 -12.27 0.36 -7.79
CA LEU A 102 -12.30 -0.64 -6.72
C LEU A 102 -13.67 -1.31 -6.59
N LEU A 103 -14.76 -0.56 -6.64
CA LEU A 103 -16.11 -1.11 -6.60
C LEU A 103 -16.42 -2.01 -7.80
N LEU A 104 -15.89 -1.67 -8.98
CA LEU A 104 -16.13 -2.41 -10.22
C LEU A 104 -15.31 -3.69 -10.34
N LEU A 105 -14.07 -3.69 -9.85
CA LEU A 105 -13.08 -4.74 -10.14
C LEU A 105 -12.62 -5.50 -8.89
N GLY A 106 -12.82 -4.93 -7.70
CA GLY A 106 -12.41 -5.53 -6.44
C GLY A 106 -13.35 -6.63 -5.97
N SER A 107 -12.82 -7.59 -5.20
CA SER A 107 -13.67 -8.57 -4.55
C SER A 107 -14.46 -7.95 -3.38
N PRO A 108 -15.63 -8.51 -3.02
CA PRO A 108 -16.47 -7.96 -1.97
C PRO A 108 -15.74 -7.78 -0.63
N GLU A 109 -14.88 -8.73 -0.25
CA GLU A 109 -14.09 -8.66 0.98
C GLU A 109 -13.12 -7.47 0.94
N VAL A 110 -12.38 -7.30 -0.17
CA VAL A 110 -11.43 -6.18 -0.33
C VAL A 110 -12.16 -4.84 -0.30
N VAL A 111 -13.31 -4.74 -0.97
CA VAL A 111 -14.16 -3.54 -0.97
C VAL A 111 -14.64 -3.20 0.44
N GLU A 112 -15.06 -4.18 1.22
CA GLU A 112 -15.53 -3.95 2.59
C GLU A 112 -14.38 -3.48 3.51
N ARG A 113 -13.18 -4.09 3.40
CA ARG A 113 -12.01 -3.65 4.17
C ARG A 113 -11.53 -2.26 3.76
N ALA A 114 -11.58 -1.96 2.46
CA ALA A 114 -11.29 -0.62 1.94
C ALA A 114 -12.26 0.43 2.49
N ARG A 115 -13.56 0.11 2.52
CA ARG A 115 -14.60 0.96 3.10
C ARG A 115 -14.35 1.24 4.57
N ALA A 116 -14.07 0.21 5.37
CA ALA A 116 -13.77 0.36 6.79
C ALA A 116 -12.54 1.27 7.02
N TRP A 117 -11.50 1.11 6.19
CA TRP A 117 -10.31 1.96 6.28
C TRP A 117 -10.64 3.43 5.94
N VAL A 118 -11.31 3.70 4.82
CA VAL A 118 -11.59 5.08 4.41
C VAL A 118 -12.55 5.80 5.35
N VAL A 119 -13.55 5.11 5.91
CA VAL A 119 -14.45 5.68 6.93
C VAL A 119 -13.67 6.14 8.16
N THR A 120 -12.65 5.38 8.57
CA THR A 120 -11.77 5.79 9.67
C THR A 120 -10.98 7.06 9.32
N VAL A 121 -10.49 7.15 8.08
CA VAL A 121 -9.77 8.35 7.61
C VAL A 121 -10.70 9.57 7.55
N MET A 122 -11.95 9.41 7.10
CA MET A 122 -12.94 10.49 7.16
C MET A 122 -13.22 10.95 8.60
N GLY A 123 -13.22 10.04 9.56
CA GLY A 123 -13.30 10.38 10.99
C GLY A 123 -12.09 11.18 11.48
N MET A 124 -10.88 10.89 10.97
CA MET A 124 -9.68 11.68 11.25
C MET A 124 -9.79 13.09 10.66
N GLU A 125 -10.29 13.23 9.44
CA GLU A 125 -10.50 14.52 8.79
C GLU A 125 -11.50 15.39 9.57
N GLU A 126 -12.60 14.79 10.01
CA GLU A 126 -13.62 15.47 10.83
C GLU A 126 -13.06 15.94 12.18
N PHE A 127 -12.29 15.07 12.87
CA PHE A 127 -11.62 15.40 14.12
C PHE A 127 -10.74 16.66 14.00
N LEU A 128 -10.00 16.76 12.88
CA LEU A 128 -9.10 17.87 12.60
C LEU A 128 -9.85 19.13 12.14
N ARG A 129 -10.91 18.97 11.34
CA ARG A 129 -11.78 20.08 10.90
C ARG A 129 -12.46 20.76 12.09
N ALA A 130 -12.83 20.01 13.11
CA ALA A 130 -13.35 20.54 14.36
C ALA A 130 -12.30 21.30 15.21
N GLY A 131 -11.02 21.29 14.81
CA GLY A 131 -9.94 21.91 15.57
C GLY A 131 -9.62 21.21 16.89
N THR A 132 -9.97 19.93 17.01
CA THR A 132 -9.87 19.18 18.27
C THR A 132 -8.41 18.99 18.67
N ARG A 133 -8.08 19.30 19.93
CA ARG A 133 -6.76 19.11 20.54
C ARG A 133 -6.82 18.05 21.62
N ASP A 134 -6.87 16.80 21.20
CA ASP A 134 -6.88 15.62 22.06
C ASP A 134 -5.92 14.56 21.49
N PRO A 135 -4.67 14.54 21.97
CA PRO A 135 -3.69 13.55 21.53
C PRO A 135 -4.12 12.11 21.79
N GLY A 136 -4.90 11.83 22.85
CA GLY A 136 -5.35 10.48 23.19
C GLY A 136 -6.41 9.96 22.22
N ALA A 137 -7.41 10.79 21.91
CA ALA A 137 -8.40 10.47 20.88
C ALA A 137 -7.74 10.36 19.48
N TRP A 138 -6.76 11.21 19.19
CA TRP A 138 -5.96 11.12 17.97
C TRP A 138 -5.20 9.79 17.87
N GLN A 139 -4.50 9.36 18.92
CA GLN A 139 -3.81 8.06 18.93
C GLN A 139 -4.79 6.90 18.69
N SER A 140 -5.98 6.94 19.29
CA SER A 140 -7.03 5.93 19.06
C SER A 140 -7.49 5.90 17.59
N LEU A 141 -7.58 7.05 16.93
CA LEU A 141 -7.87 7.14 15.49
C LEU A 141 -6.71 6.57 14.66
N LEU A 142 -5.46 6.86 15.02
CA LEU A 142 -4.28 6.31 14.34
C LEU A 142 -4.21 4.79 14.42
N GLU A 143 -4.49 4.21 15.58
CA GLU A 143 -4.52 2.76 15.75
C GLU A 143 -5.60 2.12 14.88
N ARG A 144 -6.81 2.68 14.87
CA ARG A 144 -7.90 2.21 13.99
C ARG A 144 -7.54 2.35 12.52
N GLN A 145 -6.92 3.46 12.12
CA GLN A 145 -6.46 3.67 10.75
C GLN A 145 -5.43 2.63 10.32
N ARG A 146 -4.45 2.35 11.20
CA ARG A 146 -3.40 1.34 10.95
C ARG A 146 -4.00 -0.06 10.85
N ALA A 147 -4.90 -0.43 11.77
CA ALA A 147 -5.60 -1.70 11.74
C ALA A 147 -6.45 -1.86 10.47
N GLY A 148 -7.18 -0.81 10.07
CA GLY A 148 -7.97 -0.81 8.82
C GLY A 148 -7.10 -0.99 7.58
N ARG A 149 -5.96 -0.30 7.50
CA ARG A 149 -4.99 -0.48 6.41
C ARG A 149 -4.42 -1.90 6.37
N ASP A 150 -4.01 -2.42 7.53
CA ASP A 150 -3.40 -3.75 7.60
C ASP A 150 -4.44 -4.84 7.23
N ALA A 151 -5.71 -4.67 7.62
CA ALA A 151 -6.82 -5.53 7.20
C ALA A 151 -7.10 -5.44 5.69
N TYR A 152 -7.07 -4.24 5.10
CA TYR A 152 -7.19 -4.05 3.66
C TYR A 152 -6.06 -4.77 2.90
N TYR A 153 -4.82 -4.63 3.34
CA TYR A 153 -3.70 -5.33 2.72
C TYR A 153 -3.77 -6.85 2.89
N ALA A 154 -4.26 -7.35 4.02
CA ALA A 154 -4.50 -8.77 4.20
C ALA A 154 -5.52 -9.30 3.18
N ALA A 155 -6.67 -8.63 3.04
CA ALA A 155 -7.70 -8.99 2.07
C ALA A 155 -7.20 -8.94 0.63
N VAL A 156 -6.43 -7.91 0.26
CA VAL A 156 -5.83 -7.81 -1.09
C VAL A 156 -4.89 -8.98 -1.38
N ARG A 157 -4.08 -9.38 -0.40
CA ARG A 157 -3.15 -10.50 -0.58
C ARG A 157 -3.90 -11.83 -0.70
N GLU A 158 -4.94 -12.01 0.09
CA GLU A 158 -5.81 -13.18 -0.01
C GLU A 158 -6.51 -13.25 -1.38
N ASP A 159 -7.07 -12.14 -1.85
CA ASP A 159 -7.76 -12.05 -3.15
C ASP A 159 -6.84 -12.37 -4.33
N LEU A 160 -5.57 -11.95 -4.25
CA LEU A 160 -4.55 -12.20 -5.27
C LEU A 160 -3.75 -13.49 -5.03
N ALA A 161 -4.18 -14.34 -4.08
CA ALA A 161 -3.49 -15.57 -3.68
C ALA A 161 -1.99 -15.38 -3.38
N LEU A 162 -1.63 -14.22 -2.84
CA LEU A 162 -0.27 -13.89 -2.44
C LEU A 162 0.03 -14.49 -1.06
N PRO A 163 1.28 -14.92 -0.79
CA PRO A 163 1.67 -15.44 0.52
C PRO A 163 1.46 -14.38 1.63
N PRO A 164 1.50 -14.74 2.93
CA PRO A 164 1.46 -13.75 4.01
C PRO A 164 2.51 -12.65 3.82
N GLY A 165 2.11 -11.40 4.04
CA GLY A 165 2.94 -10.22 3.78
C GLY A 165 3.73 -9.74 4.99
N HIS A 166 4.77 -8.95 4.75
CA HIS A 166 5.44 -8.20 5.80
C HIS A 166 4.58 -6.98 6.19
N SER A 167 4.57 -6.60 7.47
CA SER A 167 3.78 -5.44 7.96
C SER A 167 4.20 -4.09 7.39
N GLY A 168 5.31 -4.03 6.62
CA GLY A 168 5.86 -2.80 6.06
C GLY A 168 6.37 -1.82 7.11
N ARG A 169 6.47 -2.24 8.39
CA ARG A 169 7.05 -1.44 9.46
C ARG A 169 8.57 -1.41 9.31
N TRP A 170 9.07 -0.37 8.66
CA TRP A 170 10.49 -0.07 8.63
C TRP A 170 10.96 0.25 10.05
N GLN A 171 11.78 -0.62 10.62
CA GLN A 171 12.44 -0.35 11.89
C GLN A 171 13.54 0.68 11.61
N LEU A 172 13.30 1.94 11.99
CA LEU A 172 14.35 2.93 12.01
C LEU A 172 15.34 2.54 13.11
N ARG A 173 16.58 2.25 12.72
CA ARG A 173 17.66 2.05 13.68
C ARG A 173 17.79 3.35 14.49
N PRO A 174 17.69 3.35 15.82
CA PRO A 174 17.95 4.55 16.59
C PRO A 174 19.36 5.03 16.25
N ALA A 175 19.49 6.32 15.95
CA ALA A 175 20.80 6.92 15.72
C ALA A 175 21.66 6.63 16.96
N SER A 176 22.72 5.86 16.79
CA SER A 176 23.60 5.51 17.89
C SER A 176 24.21 6.81 18.42
N ALA A 177 23.84 7.19 19.64
CA ALA A 177 24.47 8.28 20.38
C ALA A 177 25.92 7.93 20.83
N ALA A 178 26.53 6.87 20.29
CA ALA A 178 27.86 6.39 20.67
C ALA A 178 29.03 7.18 20.04
N GLY A 179 28.77 8.32 19.39
CA GLY A 179 29.82 9.15 18.79
C GLY A 179 30.15 10.45 19.53
N LEU A 180 29.35 10.86 20.53
CA LEU A 180 29.50 12.19 21.18
C LEU A 180 30.10 12.16 22.59
N THR A 181 30.44 10.98 23.12
CA THR A 181 31.14 10.85 24.41
C THR A 181 32.55 10.30 24.20
N GLY A 182 33.46 11.13 23.70
CA GLY A 182 34.82 10.67 23.43
C GLY A 182 35.75 11.70 22.81
N THR A 183 35.71 12.95 23.24
CA THR A 183 36.87 13.85 23.05
C THR A 183 37.06 14.68 24.30
N THR A 184 37.76 14.09 25.26
CA THR A 184 38.44 14.83 26.32
C THR A 184 39.29 15.92 25.64
N PRO A 185 39.10 17.22 25.92
CA PRO A 185 39.99 18.24 25.41
C PRO A 185 41.41 17.99 25.98
N PRO A 186 42.49 18.19 25.19
CA PRO A 186 43.85 18.05 25.70
C PRO A 186 44.05 19.00 26.89
N SER A 187 44.55 18.47 28.00
CA SER A 187 44.86 19.23 29.21
C SER A 187 45.76 20.43 28.88
N ALA A 188 45.34 21.61 29.30
CA ALA A 188 46.15 22.83 29.19
C ALA A 188 47.51 22.64 29.89
N PRO A 189 48.61 23.17 29.34
CA PRO A 189 49.91 23.12 30.00
C PRO A 189 49.90 23.94 31.31
N PRO A 190 50.69 23.56 32.32
CA PRO A 190 50.72 24.24 33.61
C PRO A 190 51.19 25.69 33.45
N SER A 191 50.43 26.61 34.05
CA SER A 191 50.74 28.05 34.10
C SER A 191 52.03 28.30 34.90
N ALA A 192 52.93 29.11 34.33
CA ALA A 192 54.18 29.52 34.97
C ALA A 192 53.94 30.32 36.27
N PRO A 193 54.84 30.24 37.27
CA PRO A 193 54.68 30.97 38.52
C PRO A 193 54.83 32.48 38.33
N ALA A 194 53.99 33.23 39.06
CA ALA A 194 53.93 34.70 39.03
C ALA A 194 55.23 35.36 39.54
N PRO A 195 55.65 36.50 38.97
CA PRO A 195 56.82 37.23 39.43
C PRO A 195 56.57 37.89 40.80
N THR A 196 57.52 37.70 41.71
CA THR A 196 57.57 38.36 43.02
C THR A 196 57.77 39.88 42.87
N PRO A 197 57.06 40.71 43.68
CA PRO A 197 57.26 42.15 43.66
C PRO A 197 58.62 42.52 44.28
N ARG A 198 59.37 43.37 43.58
CA ARG A 198 60.59 44.02 44.07
C ARG A 198 60.23 45.06 45.14
N THR A 199 60.95 45.02 46.26
CA THR A 199 61.25 46.20 47.10
C THR A 199 62.48 46.92 46.57
#